data_AF-A0A8S3WEI7-F1
#
_entry.id   AF-A0A8S3WEI7-F1
#
_cell.length_a   1.000
_cell.length_b   1.000
_cell.length_c   1.000
_cell.angle_alpha   90.00
_cell.angle_beta   90.00
_cell.angle_gamma   90.00
#
_symmetry.space_group_name_H-M   'P 1'
#
loop_
_entity.id
_entity.type
_entity.pdbx_description
1 polymer ?
#
loop_
_entity_poly.entity_id
_entity_poly.type
_entity_poly.pdbx_seq_one_letter_code
_entity_poly.pdbx_strand_id
1 'polypeptide(L)'
;MIDGTAKGILQTIKGSFSKHEVPLDHVFGLTSDTTNVMMGKHNSVQALLKTEIPHLVVIECSCHLIHLATSYASRKLPKNLEDLCRNISAYFHMSPKRTEALKQFQDFLKIDQHKLLSAANTRWLSLQACVDRILEQYDALKLFFTGAVFEDPSNTNDSILNSLNNPFNKALLHFMSYVFSITNDFNTFFQTKSPQLFILPVMVRKMLNTFLCNFVKKEHLNLSSDLKSLKQIDVTKTEIHLNNDHIYVGMEAHAILEDLKTKAPIEEVNKFYASCREFYVEIVLQIQKRFDLNEKLFDILKYVDPKIARNLEKQSVKDVFDKFNFLTTKCNMQKADNEWRNQALIDLKHFGVESEEELKNMPADIYWNKVLSMKDYHGNFIYENLEVVISVLLAVPSSNTEVERLFSILKNVKTDKRNRLSNETLNGLFHTKFGMQANNCSILEPNSAMISAAKYYKSNDSASKSSV
;
A
#
# COMPACT_ATOMS: atom_id res chain seq x y z
N MET A 1 1.24 30.92 -6.79
CA MET A 1 1.16 29.64 -7.51
C MET A 1 2.40 28.85 -7.07
N ILE A 2 2.25 27.69 -6.45
CA ILE A 2 3.41 26.87 -6.08
C ILE A 2 3.92 26.23 -7.37
N ASP A 3 5.19 26.47 -7.70
CA ASP A 3 5.84 25.82 -8.84
C ASP A 3 6.02 24.33 -8.55
N GLY A 4 5.54 23.47 -9.45
CA GLY A 4 5.64 22.01 -9.36
C GLY A 4 7.05 21.47 -9.65
N THR A 5 8.04 22.33 -9.90
CA THR A 5 9.45 21.92 -9.99
C THR A 5 9.99 21.47 -8.63
N ALA A 6 11.08 20.71 -8.67
CA ALA A 6 11.76 20.27 -7.46
C ALA A 6 12.19 21.42 -6.55
N LYS A 7 12.60 22.56 -7.13
CA LYS A 7 12.99 23.76 -6.37
C LYS A 7 11.77 24.39 -5.68
N GLY A 8 10.66 24.53 -6.39
CA GLY A 8 9.42 25.07 -5.82
C GLY A 8 8.86 24.21 -4.69
N ILE A 9 8.89 22.89 -4.87
CA ILE A 9 8.50 21.94 -3.81
C ILE A 9 9.44 22.03 -2.62
N LEU A 10 10.76 22.01 -2.83
CA LEU A 10 11.75 22.11 -1.76
C LEU A 10 11.60 23.42 -0.97
N GLN A 11 11.38 24.55 -1.64
CA GLN A 11 11.14 25.83 -0.98
C GLN A 11 9.87 25.78 -0.13
N THR A 12 8.82 25.12 -0.60
CA THR A 12 7.58 24.91 0.16
C THR A 12 7.81 24.05 1.39
N ILE A 13 8.57 22.95 1.27
CA ILE A 13 8.96 22.07 2.38
C ILE A 13 9.73 22.88 3.44
N LYS A 14 10.76 23.63 3.02
CA LYS A 14 11.56 24.46 3.94
C LYS A 14 10.72 25.55 4.61
N GLY A 15 9.86 26.23 3.87
CA GLY A 15 8.94 27.21 4.43
C GLY A 15 8.02 26.59 5.49
N SER A 16 7.56 25.35 5.26
CA SER A 16 6.80 24.60 6.26
C SER A 16 7.63 24.29 7.51
N PHE A 17 8.88 23.85 7.36
CA PHE A 17 9.77 23.59 8.48
C PHE A 17 10.06 24.85 9.30
N SER A 18 10.37 25.97 8.65
CA SER A 18 10.57 27.26 9.34
C SER A 18 9.32 27.70 10.09
N LYS A 19 8.12 27.52 9.50
CA LYS A 19 6.84 27.88 10.15
C LYS A 19 6.57 27.05 11.41
N HIS A 20 7.00 25.81 11.46
CA HIS A 20 6.79 24.90 12.59
C HIS A 20 8.04 24.73 13.46
N GLU A 21 9.04 25.60 13.30
CA GLU A 21 10.29 25.58 14.08
C GLU A 21 11.02 24.23 14.03
N VAL A 22 10.99 23.56 12.86
CA VAL A 22 11.69 22.30 12.62
C VAL A 22 13.06 22.60 12.00
N PRO A 23 14.17 22.38 12.72
CA PRO A 23 15.51 22.56 12.17
C PRO A 23 15.81 21.55 11.06
N LEU A 24 16.50 21.99 9.99
CA LEU A 24 16.85 21.12 8.86
C LEU A 24 17.81 19.98 9.26
N ASP A 25 18.67 20.19 10.25
CA ASP A 25 19.59 19.19 10.81
C ASP A 25 18.88 18.11 11.64
N HIS A 26 17.60 18.30 11.98
CA HIS A 26 16.76 17.27 12.61
C HIS A 26 16.01 16.39 11.58
N VAL A 27 16.13 16.69 10.28
CA VAL A 27 15.49 15.91 9.22
C VAL A 27 16.45 14.83 8.76
N PHE A 28 16.12 13.56 9.01
CA PHE A 28 16.98 12.42 8.66
C PHE A 28 16.33 11.46 7.65
N GLY A 29 15.06 11.65 7.29
CA GLY A 29 14.30 10.74 6.44
C GLY A 29 13.42 11.45 5.42
N LEU A 30 13.33 10.88 4.21
CA LEU A 30 12.40 11.30 3.16
C LEU A 30 11.79 10.07 2.48
N THR A 31 10.46 10.06 2.34
CA THR A 31 9.74 9.13 1.45
C THR A 31 8.78 9.85 0.53
N SER A 32 8.58 9.31 -0.67
CA SER A 32 7.66 9.83 -1.68
C SER A 32 7.34 8.75 -2.73
N ASP A 33 6.37 9.04 -3.59
CA ASP A 33 6.25 8.38 -4.89
C ASP A 33 7.54 8.50 -5.72
N THR A 34 7.70 7.63 -6.72
CA THR A 34 8.92 7.59 -7.54
C THR A 34 8.87 8.54 -8.73
N THR A 35 8.16 9.66 -8.61
CA THR A 35 8.13 10.66 -9.67
C THR A 35 9.52 11.30 -9.83
N ASN A 36 9.93 11.61 -11.06
CA ASN A 36 11.26 12.17 -11.32
C ASN A 36 11.52 13.48 -10.56
N VAL A 37 10.49 14.28 -10.32
CA VAL A 37 10.60 15.53 -9.55
C VAL A 37 10.98 15.26 -8.09
N MET A 38 10.45 14.20 -7.48
CA MET A 38 10.70 13.85 -6.08
C MET A 38 11.96 12.98 -5.92
N MET A 39 12.06 11.93 -6.75
CA MET A 39 13.01 10.83 -6.59
C MET A 39 14.04 10.73 -7.74
N GLY A 40 14.08 11.67 -8.68
CA GLY A 40 15.11 11.67 -9.74
C GLY A 40 16.54 11.74 -9.19
N LYS A 41 17.53 11.26 -9.95
CA LYS A 41 18.95 11.30 -9.53
C LYS A 41 19.54 12.70 -9.54
N HIS A 42 19.01 13.59 -10.38
CA HIS A 42 19.50 14.95 -10.58
C HIS A 42 18.34 15.93 -10.50
N ASN A 43 18.58 17.10 -9.92
CA ASN A 43 17.63 18.22 -9.87
C ASN A 43 16.23 17.83 -9.34
N SER A 44 16.16 16.81 -8.48
CA SER A 44 14.95 16.37 -7.78
C SER A 44 14.95 16.89 -6.34
N VAL A 45 13.81 16.78 -5.66
CA VAL A 45 13.71 17.13 -4.23
C VAL A 45 14.71 16.31 -3.41
N GLN A 46 14.82 14.99 -3.65
CA GLN A 46 15.78 14.17 -2.91
C GLN A 46 17.24 14.58 -3.20
N ALA A 47 17.58 14.92 -4.44
CA ALA A 47 18.94 15.23 -4.82
C ALA A 47 19.37 16.56 -4.20
N LEU A 48 18.49 17.56 -4.26
CA LEU A 48 18.73 18.86 -3.63
C LEU A 48 18.78 18.75 -2.11
N LEU A 49 17.84 18.05 -1.47
CA LEU A 49 17.80 17.92 -0.01
C LEU A 49 19.03 17.16 0.52
N LYS A 50 19.54 16.16 -0.21
CA LYS A 50 20.80 15.46 0.14
C LYS A 50 22.04 16.36 0.10
N THR A 51 22.05 17.42 -0.71
CA THR A 51 23.20 18.36 -0.71
C THR A 51 23.27 19.17 0.58
N GLU A 52 22.12 19.43 1.20
CA GLU A 52 22.01 20.18 2.46
C GLU A 52 22.03 19.27 3.68
N ILE A 53 21.54 18.03 3.52
CA ILE A 53 21.45 17.02 4.56
C ILE A 53 22.14 15.74 4.07
N PRO A 54 23.48 15.63 4.18
CA PRO A 54 24.23 14.49 3.66
C PRO A 54 23.85 13.14 4.30
N HIS A 55 23.32 13.17 5.53
CA HIS A 55 22.89 11.97 6.27
C HIS A 55 21.44 11.54 5.94
N LEU A 56 20.74 12.26 5.04
CA LEU A 56 19.35 11.98 4.70
C LEU A 56 19.18 10.56 4.13
N VAL A 57 18.33 9.78 4.80
CA VAL A 57 17.84 8.49 4.32
C VAL A 57 16.66 8.72 3.39
N VAL A 58 16.77 8.27 2.15
CA VAL A 58 15.71 8.37 1.16
C VAL A 58 15.17 6.98 0.85
N ILE A 59 13.86 6.82 1.02
CA ILE A 59 13.15 5.56 0.81
C ILE A 59 12.01 5.80 -0.17
N GLU A 60 12.06 5.12 -1.31
CA GLU A 60 10.94 5.10 -2.24
C GLU A 60 9.73 4.40 -1.62
N CYS A 61 8.52 4.92 -1.87
CA CYS A 61 7.32 4.32 -1.29
C CYS A 61 7.13 2.87 -1.78
N SER A 62 7.24 1.91 -0.87
CA SER A 62 7.12 0.47 -1.16
C SER A 62 5.78 0.12 -1.81
N CYS A 63 4.69 0.74 -1.36
CA CYS A 63 3.35 0.55 -1.92
C CYS A 63 3.26 1.06 -3.37
N HIS A 64 3.93 2.17 -3.68
CA HIS A 64 3.98 2.70 -5.02
C HIS A 64 4.82 1.80 -5.96
N LEU A 65 5.96 1.30 -5.48
CA LEU A 65 6.81 0.39 -6.24
C LEU A 65 6.07 -0.88 -6.66
N ILE A 66 5.35 -1.52 -5.73
CA ILE A 66 4.60 -2.74 -6.04
C ILE A 66 3.37 -2.47 -6.90
N HIS A 67 2.72 -1.31 -6.72
CA HIS A 67 1.63 -0.88 -7.59
C HIS A 67 2.12 -0.73 -9.03
N LEU A 68 3.28 -0.08 -9.24
CA LEU A 68 3.88 0.01 -10.56
C LEU A 68 4.21 -1.38 -11.11
N ALA A 69 4.86 -2.25 -10.33
CA ALA A 69 5.18 -3.60 -10.79
C ALA A 69 3.93 -4.37 -11.24
N THR A 70 2.85 -4.31 -10.46
CA THR A 70 1.53 -4.89 -10.79
C THR A 70 0.95 -4.28 -12.05
N SER A 71 1.05 -2.95 -12.21
CA SER A 71 0.58 -2.25 -13.41
C SER A 71 1.29 -2.71 -14.68
N TYR A 72 2.60 -2.92 -14.63
CA TYR A 72 3.36 -3.39 -15.79
C TYR A 72 3.03 -4.84 -16.11
N ALA A 73 2.96 -5.71 -15.10
CA ALA A 73 2.61 -7.11 -15.26
C ALA A 73 1.21 -7.29 -15.84
N SER A 74 0.23 -6.51 -15.37
CA SER A 74 -1.15 -6.63 -15.83
C SER A 74 -1.35 -6.26 -17.30
N ARG A 75 -0.43 -5.47 -17.90
CA ARG A 75 -0.44 -5.19 -19.35
C ARG A 75 -0.10 -6.42 -20.20
N LYS A 76 0.40 -7.50 -19.59
CA LYS A 76 0.62 -8.79 -20.24
C LYS A 76 -0.64 -9.65 -20.31
N LEU A 77 -1.67 -9.27 -19.55
CA LEU A 77 -2.96 -9.92 -19.64
C LEU A 77 -3.77 -9.34 -20.81
N PRO A 78 -4.73 -10.10 -21.35
CA PRO A 78 -5.59 -9.63 -22.42
C PRO A 78 -6.33 -8.32 -22.04
N LYS A 79 -6.20 -7.30 -22.90
CA LYS A 79 -6.77 -5.95 -22.67
C LYS A 79 -8.30 -5.97 -22.47
N ASN A 80 -8.98 -6.94 -23.06
CA ASN A 80 -10.43 -7.09 -22.93
C ASN A 80 -10.89 -7.31 -21.48
N LEU A 81 -10.02 -7.79 -20.58
CA LEU A 81 -10.36 -7.94 -19.15
C LEU A 81 -10.46 -6.59 -18.44
N GLU A 82 -9.54 -5.67 -18.72
CA GLU A 82 -9.60 -4.30 -18.20
C GLU A 82 -10.79 -3.55 -18.79
N ASP A 83 -11.01 -3.71 -20.10
CA ASP A 83 -12.18 -3.14 -20.78
C ASP A 83 -13.49 -3.71 -20.21
N LEU A 84 -13.57 -5.01 -19.89
CA LEU A 84 -14.72 -5.61 -19.23
C LEU A 84 -15.00 -4.95 -17.87
N CYS A 85 -13.98 -4.84 -17.02
CA CYS A 85 -14.12 -4.22 -15.69
C CYS A 85 -14.59 -2.75 -15.80
N ARG A 86 -14.00 -2.00 -16.73
CA ARG A 86 -14.34 -0.59 -16.98
C ARG A 86 -15.74 -0.42 -17.58
N ASN A 87 -16.11 -1.25 -18.54
CA ASN A 87 -17.41 -1.16 -19.21
C ASN A 87 -18.55 -1.55 -18.26
N ILE A 88 -18.38 -2.60 -17.47
CA ILE A 88 -19.35 -2.98 -16.43
C ILE A 88 -19.52 -1.84 -15.43
N SER A 89 -18.43 -1.34 -14.84
CA SER A 89 -18.52 -0.26 -13.84
C SER A 89 -19.14 1.03 -14.43
N ALA A 90 -18.77 1.41 -15.65
CA ALA A 90 -19.34 2.57 -16.35
C ALA A 90 -20.85 2.37 -16.67
N TYR A 91 -21.27 1.16 -17.03
CA TYR A 91 -22.67 0.87 -17.38
C TYR A 91 -23.63 1.16 -16.22
N PHE A 92 -23.23 0.83 -14.99
CA PHE A 92 -24.01 1.08 -13.78
C PHE A 92 -23.71 2.45 -13.14
N HIS A 93 -22.66 3.14 -13.57
CA HIS A 93 -22.27 4.42 -13.01
C HIS A 93 -23.40 5.45 -13.14
N MET A 94 -23.80 6.03 -12.01
CA MET A 94 -24.87 7.03 -11.92
C MET A 94 -26.24 6.60 -12.49
N SER A 95 -26.50 5.29 -12.62
CA SER A 95 -27.81 4.78 -13.06
C SER A 95 -28.52 4.01 -11.94
N PRO A 96 -29.37 4.70 -11.13
CA PRO A 96 -30.19 4.04 -10.12
C PRO A 96 -31.10 2.97 -10.72
N LYS A 97 -31.67 3.22 -11.90
CA LYS A 97 -32.53 2.26 -12.61
C LYS A 97 -31.81 0.94 -12.90
N ARG A 98 -30.61 1.01 -13.50
CA ARG A 98 -29.82 -0.20 -13.82
C ARG A 98 -29.35 -0.90 -12.55
N THR A 99 -28.96 -0.13 -11.53
CA THR A 99 -28.54 -0.68 -10.24
C THR A 99 -29.70 -1.42 -9.55
N GLU A 100 -30.91 -0.87 -9.59
CA GLU A 100 -32.10 -1.51 -9.01
C GLU A 100 -32.51 -2.75 -9.80
N ALA A 101 -32.42 -2.71 -11.12
CA ALA A 101 -32.66 -3.89 -11.96
C ALA A 101 -31.66 -5.01 -11.66
N LEU A 102 -30.37 -4.70 -11.48
CA LEU A 102 -29.35 -5.71 -11.10
C LEU A 102 -29.70 -6.40 -9.77
N LYS A 103 -30.25 -5.69 -8.78
CA LYS A 103 -30.64 -6.29 -7.49
C LYS A 103 -31.65 -7.41 -7.65
N GLN A 104 -32.57 -7.31 -8.62
CA GLN A 104 -33.55 -8.38 -8.86
C GLN A 104 -32.86 -9.70 -9.25
N PHE A 105 -31.76 -9.62 -10.03
CA PHE A 105 -30.95 -10.80 -10.36
C PHE A 105 -30.10 -11.27 -9.18
N GLN A 106 -29.59 -10.34 -8.35
CA GLN A 106 -28.88 -10.67 -7.11
C GLN A 106 -29.78 -11.46 -6.15
N ASP A 107 -31.01 -10.98 -5.95
CA ASP A 107 -32.02 -11.62 -5.11
C ASP A 107 -32.45 -12.98 -5.67
N PHE A 108 -32.66 -13.07 -6.98
CA PHE A 108 -33.02 -14.32 -7.65
C PHE A 108 -31.94 -15.39 -7.46
N LEU A 109 -30.65 -15.02 -7.55
CA LEU A 109 -29.51 -15.91 -7.33
C LEU A 109 -29.11 -16.07 -5.86
N LYS A 110 -29.78 -15.36 -4.94
CA LYS A 110 -29.51 -15.38 -3.50
C LYS A 110 -28.06 -15.01 -3.15
N ILE A 111 -27.50 -14.03 -3.86
CA ILE A 111 -26.19 -13.44 -3.57
C ILE A 111 -26.34 -12.07 -2.92
N ASP A 112 -25.31 -11.61 -2.22
CA ASP A 112 -25.35 -10.33 -1.54
C ASP A 112 -25.58 -9.16 -2.51
N GLN A 113 -26.47 -8.24 -2.10
CA GLN A 113 -26.78 -7.05 -2.88
C GLN A 113 -25.64 -6.03 -2.80
N HIS A 114 -24.79 -6.06 -3.81
CA HIS A 114 -23.60 -5.22 -3.85
C HIS A 114 -23.57 -4.31 -5.08
N LYS A 115 -23.19 -3.04 -4.86
CA LYS A 115 -22.89 -2.12 -5.96
C LYS A 115 -21.58 -2.51 -6.62
N LEU A 116 -21.51 -2.37 -7.95
CA LEU A 116 -20.26 -2.60 -8.66
C LEU A 116 -19.25 -1.51 -8.36
N LEU A 117 -17.99 -1.91 -8.24
CA LEU A 117 -16.88 -1.04 -7.96
C LEU A 117 -16.24 -0.58 -9.27
N SER A 118 -15.81 0.68 -9.32
CA SER A 118 -15.03 1.18 -10.44
C SER A 118 -13.55 1.00 -10.12
N ALA A 119 -12.79 0.45 -11.07
CA ALA A 119 -11.34 0.59 -11.05
C ALA A 119 -11.03 2.10 -11.16
N ALA A 120 -10.27 2.65 -10.20
CA ALA A 120 -9.77 4.00 -10.33
C ALA A 120 -8.61 3.99 -11.33
N ASN A 121 -8.64 4.89 -12.32
CA ASN A 121 -7.68 4.99 -13.44
C ASN A 121 -6.19 4.95 -13.05
N THR A 122 -5.84 5.19 -11.78
CA THR A 122 -4.46 5.26 -11.30
C THR A 122 -4.12 4.26 -10.20
N ARG A 123 -5.03 3.37 -9.76
CA ARG A 123 -4.82 2.49 -8.60
C ARG A 123 -5.18 1.03 -8.90
N TRP A 124 -4.21 0.22 -9.33
CA TRP A 124 -4.37 -1.23 -9.52
C TRP A 124 -4.85 -1.97 -8.26
N LEU A 125 -4.64 -1.40 -7.06
CA LEU A 125 -5.22 -1.92 -5.82
C LEU A 125 -6.76 -1.87 -5.80
N SER A 126 -7.37 -0.88 -6.45
CA SER A 126 -8.83 -0.84 -6.65
C SER A 126 -9.31 -1.85 -7.70
N LEU A 127 -8.40 -2.38 -8.52
CA LEU A 127 -8.77 -3.37 -9.52
C LEU A 127 -9.00 -4.74 -8.91
N GLN A 128 -8.26 -5.16 -7.87
CA GLN A 128 -8.57 -6.42 -7.19
C GLN A 128 -10.01 -6.41 -6.65
N ALA A 129 -10.38 -5.39 -5.87
CA ALA A 129 -11.73 -5.28 -5.35
C ALA A 129 -12.80 -5.23 -6.47
N CYS A 130 -12.48 -4.60 -7.62
CA CYS A 130 -13.35 -4.60 -8.79
C CYS A 130 -13.48 -6.00 -9.42
N VAL A 131 -12.37 -6.72 -9.60
CA VAL A 131 -12.34 -8.09 -10.14
C VAL A 131 -13.10 -9.03 -9.22
N ASP A 132 -12.82 -9.00 -7.92
CA ASP A 132 -13.49 -9.81 -6.90
C ASP A 132 -14.99 -9.52 -6.90
N ARG A 133 -15.40 -8.25 -6.96
CA ARG A 133 -16.82 -7.86 -7.06
C ARG A 133 -17.47 -8.35 -8.35
N ILE A 134 -16.76 -8.35 -9.48
CA ILE A 134 -17.30 -8.90 -10.74
C ILE A 134 -17.43 -10.41 -10.66
N LEU A 135 -16.46 -11.12 -10.08
CA LEU A 135 -16.50 -12.57 -9.88
C LEU A 135 -17.64 -12.99 -8.94
N GLU A 136 -17.81 -12.25 -7.84
CA GLU A 136 -18.90 -12.42 -6.88
C GLU A 136 -20.28 -12.27 -7.55
N GLN A 137 -20.39 -11.30 -8.48
CA GLN A 137 -21.64 -10.92 -9.15
C GLN A 137 -21.76 -11.54 -10.55
N TYR A 138 -20.88 -12.48 -10.91
CA TYR A 138 -20.64 -12.87 -12.31
C TYR A 138 -21.88 -13.43 -12.98
N ASP A 139 -22.57 -14.35 -12.31
CA ASP A 139 -23.75 -15.02 -12.87
C ASP A 139 -24.96 -14.06 -12.92
N ALA A 140 -25.10 -13.17 -11.93
CA ALA A 140 -26.11 -12.11 -11.94
C ALA A 140 -25.89 -11.14 -13.12
N LEU A 141 -24.64 -10.73 -13.34
CA LEU A 141 -24.25 -9.88 -14.46
C LEU A 141 -24.52 -10.56 -15.80
N LYS A 142 -24.20 -11.85 -15.93
CA LYS A 142 -24.44 -12.61 -17.16
C LYS A 142 -25.94 -12.71 -17.48
N LEU A 143 -26.79 -12.99 -16.50
CA LEU A 143 -28.25 -12.98 -16.68
C LEU A 143 -28.77 -11.58 -17.04
N PHE A 144 -28.33 -10.56 -16.29
CA PHE A 144 -28.70 -9.17 -16.54
C PHE A 144 -28.36 -8.75 -17.98
N PHE A 145 -27.12 -8.97 -18.43
CA PHE A 145 -26.69 -8.55 -19.75
C PHE A 145 -27.30 -9.40 -20.88
N THR A 146 -27.73 -10.63 -20.60
CA THR A 146 -28.53 -11.42 -21.55
C THR A 146 -29.87 -10.72 -21.85
N GLY A 147 -30.56 -10.23 -20.82
CA GLY A 147 -31.76 -9.41 -20.98
C GLY A 147 -31.47 -8.04 -21.60
N ALA A 148 -30.40 -7.38 -21.17
CA ALA A 148 -30.04 -6.05 -21.68
C ALA A 148 -29.69 -6.06 -23.17
N VAL A 149 -29.04 -7.10 -23.69
CA VAL A 149 -28.76 -7.26 -25.13
C VAL A 149 -30.05 -7.51 -25.91
N PHE A 150 -30.98 -8.29 -25.36
CA PHE A 150 -32.28 -8.53 -26.00
C PHE A 150 -33.11 -7.23 -26.12
N GLU A 151 -33.08 -6.37 -25.10
CA GLU A 151 -33.75 -5.07 -25.12
C GLU A 151 -33.03 -4.01 -25.96
N ASP A 152 -31.70 -3.97 -25.89
CA ASP A 152 -30.83 -2.99 -26.55
C ASP A 152 -29.52 -3.67 -27.02
N PRO A 153 -29.45 -4.10 -28.30
CA PRO A 153 -28.28 -4.77 -28.88
C PRO A 153 -27.21 -3.74 -29.28
N SER A 154 -26.84 -2.87 -28.33
CA SER A 154 -25.72 -1.95 -28.52
C SER A 154 -24.40 -2.72 -28.45
N ASN A 155 -23.41 -2.26 -29.24
CA ASN A 155 -22.06 -2.84 -29.26
C ASN A 155 -21.44 -2.98 -27.85
N THR A 156 -21.78 -2.08 -26.92
CA THR A 156 -21.32 -2.14 -25.53
C THR A 156 -21.95 -3.31 -24.77
N ASN A 157 -23.27 -3.49 -24.86
CA ASN A 157 -23.96 -4.60 -24.19
C ASN A 157 -23.50 -5.95 -24.76
N ASP A 158 -23.40 -6.05 -26.09
CA ASP A 158 -22.90 -7.25 -26.78
C ASP A 158 -21.46 -7.57 -26.38
N SER A 159 -20.58 -6.58 -26.36
CA SER A 159 -19.17 -6.78 -25.97
C SER A 159 -19.03 -7.24 -24.52
N ILE A 160 -19.82 -6.68 -23.59
CA ILE A 160 -19.83 -7.10 -22.18
C ILE A 160 -20.34 -8.55 -22.09
N LEU A 161 -21.48 -8.87 -22.70
CA LEU A 161 -22.08 -10.20 -22.63
C LEU A 161 -21.16 -11.26 -23.26
N ASN A 162 -20.58 -10.98 -24.43
CA ASN A 162 -19.61 -11.88 -25.07
C ASN A 162 -18.39 -12.12 -24.18
N SER A 163 -17.91 -11.08 -23.48
CA SER A 163 -16.79 -11.21 -22.56
C SER A 163 -17.14 -12.05 -21.32
N LEU A 164 -18.37 -11.90 -20.78
CA LEU A 164 -18.91 -12.72 -19.68
C LEU A 164 -19.23 -14.16 -20.11
N ASN A 165 -19.47 -14.40 -21.39
CA ASN A 165 -19.71 -15.73 -21.92
C ASN A 165 -18.44 -16.51 -22.24
N ASN A 166 -17.29 -15.83 -22.37
CA ASN A 166 -16.02 -16.48 -22.61
C ASN A 166 -15.46 -17.08 -21.30
N PRO A 167 -15.34 -18.41 -21.18
CA PRO A 167 -14.88 -19.05 -19.96
C PRO A 167 -13.39 -18.80 -19.66
N PHE A 168 -12.56 -18.53 -20.67
CA PHE A 168 -11.16 -18.11 -20.46
C PHE A 168 -11.06 -16.74 -19.82
N ASN A 169 -12.00 -15.82 -20.11
CA ASN A 169 -12.04 -14.54 -19.40
C ASN A 169 -12.40 -14.74 -17.93
N LYS A 170 -13.34 -15.64 -17.61
CA LYS A 170 -13.65 -15.98 -16.21
C LYS A 170 -12.43 -16.58 -15.50
N ALA A 171 -11.74 -17.53 -16.15
CA ALA A 171 -10.50 -18.10 -15.62
C ALA A 171 -9.41 -17.05 -15.40
N LEU A 172 -9.22 -16.10 -16.33
CA LEU A 172 -8.23 -15.04 -16.20
C LEU A 172 -8.61 -14.01 -15.12
N LEU A 173 -9.89 -13.74 -14.90
CA LEU A 173 -10.34 -12.90 -13.78
C LEU A 173 -10.03 -13.58 -12.43
N HIS A 174 -10.23 -14.89 -12.31
CA HIS A 174 -9.81 -15.64 -11.12
C HIS A 174 -8.28 -15.63 -10.94
N PHE A 175 -7.51 -15.77 -12.03
CA PHE A 175 -6.05 -15.60 -11.99
C PHE A 175 -5.66 -14.20 -11.50
N MET A 176 -6.31 -13.15 -12.03
CA MET A 176 -6.11 -11.75 -11.60
C MET A 176 -6.41 -11.56 -10.12
N SER A 177 -7.54 -12.10 -9.63
CA SER A 177 -7.90 -12.08 -8.21
C SER A 177 -6.79 -12.70 -7.34
N TYR A 178 -6.32 -13.89 -7.71
CA TYR A 178 -5.22 -14.57 -7.01
C TYR A 178 -3.93 -13.73 -7.00
N VAL A 179 -3.40 -13.32 -8.16
CA VAL A 179 -2.10 -12.62 -8.19
C VAL A 179 -2.16 -11.23 -7.57
N PHE A 180 -3.32 -10.55 -7.63
CA PHE A 180 -3.49 -9.26 -6.99
C PHE A 180 -3.66 -9.38 -5.48
N SER A 181 -4.22 -10.47 -4.97
CA SER A 181 -4.27 -10.70 -3.51
C SER A 181 -2.86 -10.69 -2.89
N ILE A 182 -1.88 -11.31 -3.56
CA ILE A 182 -0.48 -11.34 -3.11
C ILE A 182 0.10 -9.92 -3.00
N THR A 183 -0.14 -9.06 -4.00
CA THR A 183 0.39 -7.69 -3.99
C THR A 183 -0.41 -6.77 -3.07
N ASN A 184 -1.70 -7.05 -2.85
CA ASN A 184 -2.53 -6.29 -1.93
C ASN A 184 -2.23 -6.62 -0.46
N ASP A 185 -1.90 -7.86 -0.12
CA ASP A 185 -1.43 -8.25 1.21
C ASP A 185 -0.14 -7.48 1.58
N PHE A 186 0.78 -7.37 0.62
CA PHE A 186 1.98 -6.53 0.78
C PHE A 186 1.61 -5.05 1.02
N ASN A 187 0.70 -4.50 0.21
CA ASN A 187 0.29 -3.11 0.33
C ASN A 187 -0.41 -2.81 1.66
N THR A 188 -1.37 -3.64 2.06
CA THR A 188 -2.12 -3.46 3.31
C THR A 188 -1.19 -3.47 4.52
N PHE A 189 -0.16 -4.33 4.51
CA PHE A 189 0.89 -4.35 5.53
C PHE A 189 1.66 -3.02 5.60
N PHE A 190 2.23 -2.53 4.48
CA PHE A 190 3.02 -1.28 4.47
C PHE A 190 2.17 0.02 4.48
N GLN A 191 0.85 -0.10 4.41
CA GLN A 191 -0.10 1.00 4.62
C GLN A 191 -0.50 1.16 6.08
N THR A 192 -0.10 0.26 6.99
CA THR A 192 -0.34 0.45 8.42
C THR A 192 0.45 1.66 8.95
N LYS A 193 0.08 2.14 10.15
CA LYS A 193 0.83 3.19 10.85
C LYS A 193 2.01 2.66 11.66
N SER A 194 2.18 1.33 11.72
CA SER A 194 3.24 0.70 12.50
C SER A 194 4.59 0.83 11.75
N PRO A 195 5.71 1.04 12.47
CA PRO A 195 7.04 1.22 11.89
C PRO A 195 7.62 -0.10 11.38
N GLN A 196 7.14 -0.58 10.24
CA GLN A 196 7.44 -1.91 9.70
C GLN A 196 8.52 -1.95 8.61
N LEU A 197 9.25 -0.85 8.38
CA LEU A 197 10.21 -0.75 7.27
C LEU A 197 11.29 -1.83 7.33
N PHE A 198 11.75 -2.18 8.53
CA PHE A 198 12.76 -3.23 8.74
C PHE A 198 12.36 -4.61 8.18
N ILE A 199 11.06 -4.88 8.05
CA ILE A 199 10.50 -6.15 7.54
C ILE A 199 10.48 -6.18 6.00
N LEU A 200 10.65 -5.03 5.32
CA LEU A 200 10.56 -4.92 3.86
C LEU A 200 11.37 -5.96 3.08
N PRO A 201 12.66 -6.22 3.38
CA PRO A 201 13.43 -7.25 2.65
C PRO A 201 12.81 -8.65 2.77
N VAL A 202 12.27 -8.98 3.95
CA VAL A 202 11.62 -10.28 4.21
C VAL A 202 10.33 -10.40 3.41
N MET A 203 9.50 -9.34 3.39
CA MET A 203 8.24 -9.32 2.64
C MET A 203 8.46 -9.39 1.13
N VAL A 204 9.44 -8.64 0.60
CA VAL A 204 9.81 -8.70 -0.83
C VAL A 204 10.31 -10.09 -1.21
N ARG A 205 11.16 -10.70 -0.37
CA ARG A 205 11.65 -12.08 -0.58
C ARG A 205 10.50 -13.09 -0.59
N LYS A 206 9.58 -13.02 0.38
CA LYS A 206 8.40 -13.91 0.45
C LYS A 206 7.52 -13.77 -0.80
N MET A 207 7.28 -12.55 -1.25
CA MET A 207 6.50 -12.26 -2.45
C MET A 207 7.18 -12.79 -3.72
N LEU A 208 8.48 -12.54 -3.89
CA LEU A 208 9.26 -13.09 -5.02
C LEU A 208 9.23 -14.61 -5.04
N ASN A 209 9.47 -15.26 -3.91
CA ASN A 209 9.40 -16.72 -3.80
C ASN A 209 8.02 -17.24 -4.19
N THR A 210 6.95 -16.59 -3.74
CA THR A 210 5.57 -16.97 -4.08
C THR A 210 5.35 -16.91 -5.59
N PHE A 211 5.76 -15.82 -6.26
CA PHE A 211 5.63 -15.72 -7.71
C PHE A 211 6.53 -16.72 -8.44
N LEU A 212 7.79 -16.84 -8.07
CA LEU A 212 8.75 -17.75 -8.71
C LEU A 212 8.29 -19.21 -8.65
N CYS A 213 7.79 -19.68 -7.49
CA CYS A 213 7.29 -21.04 -7.33
C CYS A 213 6.10 -21.36 -8.24
N ASN A 214 5.35 -20.36 -8.72
CA ASN A 214 4.18 -20.59 -9.56
C ASN A 214 4.54 -20.93 -11.01
N PHE A 215 5.75 -20.62 -11.49
CA PHE A 215 6.11 -20.81 -12.91
C PHE A 215 7.56 -21.22 -13.19
N VAL A 216 8.44 -21.25 -12.19
CA VAL A 216 9.86 -21.65 -12.34
C VAL A 216 10.07 -23.06 -11.78
N LYS A 217 10.87 -23.88 -12.48
CA LYS A 217 11.23 -25.23 -12.05
C LYS A 217 11.99 -25.21 -10.73
N LYS A 218 11.65 -26.14 -9.84
CA LYS A 218 12.21 -26.24 -8.48
C LYS A 218 13.74 -26.35 -8.44
N GLU A 219 14.36 -27.00 -9.41
CA GLU A 219 15.84 -27.14 -9.50
C GLU A 219 16.57 -25.79 -9.68
N HIS A 220 15.88 -24.77 -10.18
CA HIS A 220 16.38 -23.40 -10.28
C HIS A 220 15.97 -22.51 -9.11
N LEU A 221 15.22 -23.05 -8.14
CA LEU A 221 14.73 -22.34 -6.97
C LEU A 221 15.39 -22.88 -5.71
N ASN A 222 16.22 -22.05 -5.08
CA ASN A 222 16.56 -22.26 -3.68
C ASN A 222 15.69 -21.33 -2.82
N LEU A 223 14.65 -21.88 -2.17
CA LEU A 223 13.70 -21.09 -1.36
C LEU A 223 14.33 -20.50 -0.08
N SER A 224 15.47 -21.05 0.35
CA SER A 224 16.27 -20.49 1.44
C SER A 224 17.18 -19.33 1.00
N SER A 225 17.25 -19.06 -0.31
CA SER A 225 18.03 -17.95 -0.86
C SER A 225 17.66 -16.61 -0.25
N ASP A 226 18.70 -15.80 -0.07
CA ASP A 226 18.56 -14.40 0.27
C ASP A 226 17.93 -13.60 -0.89
N LEU A 227 17.47 -12.39 -0.59
CA LEU A 227 16.85 -11.52 -1.59
C LEU A 227 17.79 -11.23 -2.77
N LYS A 228 19.09 -11.14 -2.51
CA LYS A 228 20.11 -10.89 -3.52
C LYS A 228 20.15 -12.00 -4.56
N SER A 229 20.17 -13.26 -4.13
CA SER A 229 20.16 -14.41 -5.04
C SER A 229 18.87 -14.49 -5.85
N LEU A 230 17.71 -14.24 -5.22
CA LEU A 230 16.43 -14.20 -5.95
C LEU A 230 16.37 -13.09 -7.01
N LYS A 231 17.05 -11.97 -6.79
CA LYS A 231 17.16 -10.88 -7.78
C LYS A 231 18.05 -11.21 -8.98
N GLN A 232 18.90 -12.23 -8.88
CA GLN A 232 19.81 -12.63 -9.95
C GLN A 232 19.24 -13.73 -10.85
N ILE A 233 18.09 -14.32 -10.48
CA ILE A 233 17.40 -15.30 -11.31
C ILE A 233 16.89 -14.60 -12.57
N ASP A 234 17.45 -14.97 -13.72
CA ASP A 234 16.99 -14.50 -15.02
C ASP A 234 15.73 -15.26 -15.44
N VAL A 235 14.57 -14.68 -15.11
CA VAL A 235 13.26 -15.26 -15.42
C VAL A 235 12.84 -15.11 -16.87
N THR A 236 13.64 -14.49 -17.75
CA THR A 236 13.33 -14.39 -19.18
C THR A 236 13.63 -15.69 -19.93
N LYS A 237 14.49 -16.53 -19.35
CA LYS A 237 14.90 -17.83 -19.86
C LYS A 237 13.75 -18.84 -19.81
N THR A 238 13.29 -19.30 -20.96
CA THR A 238 12.15 -20.24 -21.02
C THR A 238 12.53 -21.65 -20.55
N GLU A 239 13.82 -21.99 -20.58
CA GLU A 239 14.34 -23.28 -20.13
C GLU A 239 14.12 -23.54 -18.64
N ILE A 240 14.03 -22.49 -17.83
CA ILE A 240 13.78 -22.59 -16.39
C ILE A 240 12.29 -22.62 -16.05
N HIS A 241 11.40 -22.37 -17.02
CA HIS A 241 9.96 -22.30 -16.78
C HIS A 241 9.32 -23.68 -16.69
N LEU A 242 8.25 -23.76 -15.93
CA LEU A 242 7.37 -24.93 -15.88
C LEU A 242 6.61 -25.07 -17.21
N ASN A 243 6.35 -26.33 -17.57
CA ASN A 243 5.39 -26.67 -18.61
C ASN A 243 4.00 -26.15 -18.23
N ASN A 244 3.15 -25.87 -19.24
CA ASN A 244 1.83 -25.26 -19.04
C ASN A 244 1.01 -25.95 -17.93
N ASP A 245 0.94 -27.28 -17.92
CA ASP A 245 0.16 -28.04 -16.93
C ASP A 245 0.62 -27.88 -15.48
N HIS A 246 1.87 -27.44 -15.26
CA HIS A 246 2.45 -27.26 -13.94
C HIS A 246 2.50 -25.80 -13.50
N ILE A 247 2.09 -24.84 -14.34
CA ILE A 247 2.00 -23.43 -13.93
C ILE A 247 0.82 -23.28 -12.97
N TYR A 248 1.09 -22.75 -11.78
CA TYR A 248 0.07 -22.45 -10.79
C TYR A 248 -0.63 -21.15 -11.13
N VAL A 249 -1.96 -21.19 -11.26
CA VAL A 249 -2.80 -20.05 -11.70
C VAL A 249 -3.88 -19.67 -10.68
N GLY A 250 -3.83 -20.23 -9.47
CA GLY A 250 -4.90 -20.14 -8.48
C GLY A 250 -5.93 -21.27 -8.64
N MET A 251 -6.60 -21.63 -7.53
CA MET A 251 -7.45 -22.82 -7.47
C MET A 251 -8.69 -22.69 -8.36
N GLU A 252 -9.34 -21.53 -8.34
CA GLU A 252 -10.58 -21.27 -9.07
C GLU A 252 -10.34 -21.20 -10.58
N ALA A 253 -9.24 -20.56 -11.00
CA ALA A 253 -8.82 -20.54 -12.40
C ALA A 253 -8.45 -21.95 -12.87
N HIS A 254 -7.75 -22.72 -12.03
CA HIS A 254 -7.41 -24.12 -12.33
C HIS A 254 -8.64 -25.00 -12.52
N ALA A 255 -9.63 -24.92 -11.64
CA ALA A 255 -10.88 -25.68 -11.74
C ALA A 255 -11.63 -25.41 -13.06
N ILE A 256 -11.66 -24.15 -13.51
CA ILE A 256 -12.24 -23.80 -14.82
C ILE A 256 -11.40 -24.40 -15.96
N LEU A 257 -10.08 -24.37 -15.86
CA LEU A 257 -9.20 -24.92 -16.89
C LEU A 257 -9.25 -26.44 -17.01
N GLU A 258 -9.47 -27.17 -15.92
CA GLU A 258 -9.64 -28.63 -15.98
C GLU A 258 -10.78 -29.01 -16.93
N ASP A 259 -11.91 -28.29 -16.86
CA ASP A 259 -13.02 -28.46 -17.78
C ASP A 259 -12.65 -28.04 -19.21
N LEU A 260 -12.02 -26.87 -19.37
CA LEU A 260 -11.67 -26.32 -20.69
C LEU A 260 -10.64 -27.15 -21.44
N LYS A 261 -9.71 -27.82 -20.76
CA LYS A 261 -8.73 -28.72 -21.40
C LYS A 261 -9.38 -29.84 -22.20
N THR A 262 -10.60 -30.24 -21.82
CA THR A 262 -11.34 -31.30 -22.51
C THR A 262 -12.31 -30.78 -23.58
N LYS A 263 -12.74 -29.51 -23.48
CA LYS A 263 -13.83 -28.94 -24.29
C LYS A 263 -13.39 -27.86 -25.29
N ALA A 264 -12.26 -27.21 -25.05
CA ALA A 264 -11.78 -26.08 -25.84
C ALA A 264 -10.56 -26.44 -26.71
N PRO A 265 -10.28 -25.69 -27.79
CA PRO A 265 -9.07 -25.88 -28.58
C PRO A 265 -7.80 -25.73 -27.74
N ILE A 266 -6.84 -26.62 -27.95
CA ILE A 266 -5.56 -26.64 -27.21
C ILE A 266 -4.79 -25.31 -27.38
N GLU A 267 -4.95 -24.63 -28.51
CA GLU A 267 -4.34 -23.34 -28.79
C GLU A 267 -4.85 -22.24 -27.84
N GLU A 268 -6.14 -22.27 -27.47
CA GLU A 268 -6.71 -21.29 -26.53
C GLU A 268 -6.23 -21.54 -25.10
N VAL A 269 -6.15 -22.81 -24.70
CA VAL A 269 -5.55 -23.21 -23.42
C VAL A 269 -4.08 -22.78 -23.35
N ASN A 270 -3.32 -22.98 -24.44
CA ASN A 270 -1.94 -22.54 -24.52
C ASN A 270 -1.80 -21.01 -24.46
N LYS A 271 -2.71 -20.25 -25.10
CA LYS A 271 -2.75 -18.78 -24.99
C LYS A 271 -3.02 -18.32 -23.56
N PHE A 272 -3.94 -18.97 -22.85
CA PHE A 272 -4.20 -18.69 -21.44
C PHE A 272 -2.92 -18.84 -20.59
N TYR A 273 -2.23 -19.98 -20.72
CA TYR A 273 -1.00 -20.21 -19.95
C TYR A 273 0.13 -19.27 -20.36
N ALA A 274 0.21 -18.88 -21.65
CA ALA A 274 1.15 -17.88 -22.12
C ALA A 274 0.90 -16.52 -21.42
N SER A 275 -0.35 -16.04 -21.36
CA SER A 275 -0.67 -14.79 -20.64
C SER A 275 -0.32 -14.85 -19.16
N CYS A 276 -0.60 -15.97 -18.48
CA CYS A 276 -0.25 -16.15 -17.07
C CYS A 276 1.27 -16.15 -16.86
N ARG A 277 2.01 -16.85 -17.72
CA ARG A 277 3.48 -16.89 -17.70
C ARG A 277 4.08 -15.51 -17.94
N GLU A 278 3.61 -14.79 -18.96
CA GLU A 278 4.09 -13.44 -19.27
C GLU A 278 3.82 -12.47 -18.12
N PHE A 279 2.67 -12.57 -17.46
CA PHE A 279 2.38 -11.82 -16.24
C PHE A 279 3.42 -12.13 -15.15
N TYR A 280 3.68 -13.41 -14.86
CA TYR A 280 4.62 -13.81 -13.83
C TYR A 280 6.07 -13.37 -14.11
N VAL A 281 6.51 -13.50 -15.36
CA VAL A 281 7.83 -13.02 -15.79
C VAL A 281 7.92 -11.50 -15.57
N GLU A 282 6.93 -10.73 -16.03
CA GLU A 282 6.94 -9.27 -15.92
C GLU A 282 6.85 -8.80 -14.46
N ILE A 283 5.99 -9.40 -13.62
CA ILE A 283 5.90 -8.99 -12.21
C ILE A 283 7.21 -9.24 -11.46
N VAL A 284 7.86 -10.39 -11.68
CA VAL A 284 9.15 -10.71 -11.06
C VAL A 284 10.22 -9.74 -11.53
N LEU A 285 10.36 -9.50 -12.85
CA LEU A 285 11.34 -8.54 -13.37
C LEU A 285 11.14 -7.13 -12.80
N GLN A 286 9.89 -6.68 -12.68
CA GLN A 286 9.59 -5.36 -12.14
C GLN A 286 9.90 -5.28 -10.64
N ILE A 287 9.62 -6.33 -9.85
CA ILE A 287 9.99 -6.38 -8.43
C ILE A 287 11.52 -6.39 -8.29
N GLN A 288 12.23 -7.25 -9.04
CA GLN A 288 13.70 -7.34 -9.01
C GLN A 288 14.35 -5.99 -9.36
N LYS A 289 13.82 -5.29 -10.37
CA LYS A 289 14.30 -3.97 -10.80
C LYS A 289 14.06 -2.87 -9.78
N ARG A 290 12.90 -2.86 -9.11
CA ARG A 290 12.43 -1.72 -8.30
C ARG A 290 12.87 -1.80 -6.84
N PHE A 291 12.95 -3.01 -6.27
CA PHE A 291 13.38 -3.20 -4.89
C PHE A 291 14.90 -3.34 -4.80
N ASP A 292 15.61 -2.26 -5.10
CA ASP A 292 17.05 -2.14 -4.88
C ASP A 292 17.38 -1.65 -3.46
N LEU A 293 17.14 -2.56 -2.52
CA LEU A 293 17.25 -2.26 -1.09
C LEU A 293 18.72 -2.11 -0.67
N ASN A 294 19.01 -1.02 0.05
CA ASN A 294 20.34 -0.80 0.62
C ASN A 294 20.59 -1.76 1.79
N GLU A 295 21.38 -2.82 1.54
CA GLU A 295 21.66 -3.89 2.51
C GLU A 295 22.13 -3.34 3.87
N LYS A 296 23.02 -2.34 3.88
CA LYS A 296 23.54 -1.75 5.13
C LYS A 296 22.45 -1.02 5.92
N LEU A 297 21.60 -0.25 5.24
CA LEU A 297 20.50 0.45 5.91
C LEU A 297 19.49 -0.53 6.49
N PHE A 298 19.06 -1.53 5.72
CA PHE A 298 18.08 -2.49 6.19
C PHE A 298 18.64 -3.40 7.29
N ASP A 299 19.95 -3.65 7.30
CA ASP A 299 20.58 -4.31 8.42
C ASP A 299 20.53 -3.45 9.68
N ILE A 300 20.79 -2.14 9.59
CA ILE A 300 20.61 -1.20 10.71
C ILE A 300 19.14 -1.14 11.17
N LEU A 301 18.18 -1.12 10.26
CA LEU A 301 16.77 -1.07 10.67
C LEU A 301 16.33 -2.30 11.49
N LYS A 302 17.04 -3.43 11.43
CA LYS A 302 16.73 -4.62 12.25
C LYS A 302 16.85 -4.40 13.76
N TYR A 303 17.55 -3.36 14.24
CA TYR A 303 17.62 -3.07 15.68
C TYR A 303 16.22 -2.89 16.30
N VAL A 304 15.23 -2.46 15.52
CA VAL A 304 13.87 -2.27 16.05
C VAL A 304 13.10 -3.58 16.20
N ASP A 305 13.56 -4.68 15.60
CA ASP A 305 12.92 -5.99 15.70
C ASP A 305 13.12 -6.58 17.11
N PRO A 306 12.04 -6.87 17.87
CA PRO A 306 12.15 -7.45 19.21
C PRO A 306 12.95 -8.76 19.21
N LYS A 307 12.86 -9.56 18.15
CA LYS A 307 13.64 -10.80 18.04
C LYS A 307 15.14 -10.54 18.02
N ILE A 308 15.57 -9.57 17.22
CA ILE A 308 16.97 -9.16 17.08
C ILE A 308 17.46 -8.54 18.39
N ALA A 309 16.63 -7.69 19.00
CA ALA A 309 16.94 -7.00 20.25
C ALA A 309 17.07 -7.95 21.44
N ARG A 310 16.14 -8.89 21.61
CA ARG A 310 16.17 -9.87 22.70
C ARG A 310 17.31 -10.86 22.57
N ASN A 311 17.59 -11.33 21.36
CA ASN A 311 18.68 -12.28 21.12
C ASN A 311 20.07 -11.63 21.12
N LEU A 312 20.16 -10.29 21.11
CA LEU A 312 21.40 -9.55 20.87
C LEU A 312 22.16 -10.08 19.65
N GLU A 313 21.42 -10.39 18.56
CA GLU A 313 22.02 -10.77 17.28
C GLU A 313 22.98 -9.67 16.78
N LYS A 314 22.74 -8.44 17.23
CA LYS A 314 23.68 -7.33 17.17
C LYS A 314 24.18 -6.96 18.56
N GLN A 315 25.50 -6.96 18.74
CA GLN A 315 26.14 -6.78 20.05
C GLN A 315 26.33 -5.31 20.46
N SER A 316 26.36 -4.40 19.48
CA SER A 316 26.63 -2.98 19.70
C SER A 316 25.92 -2.12 18.67
N VAL A 317 25.31 -1.01 19.11
CA VAL A 317 24.62 -0.03 18.25
C VAL A 317 25.59 0.89 17.48
N LYS A 318 26.89 0.59 17.46
CA LYS A 318 27.92 1.41 16.81
C LYS A 318 27.63 1.69 15.33
N ASP A 319 27.17 0.70 14.58
CA ASP A 319 26.82 0.84 13.16
C ASP A 319 25.68 1.87 12.94
N VAL A 320 24.79 2.03 13.92
CA VAL A 320 23.75 3.07 13.91
C VAL A 320 24.38 4.45 14.03
N PHE A 321 25.31 4.66 14.95
CA PHE A 321 26.04 5.92 15.10
C PHE A 321 26.92 6.24 13.89
N ASP A 322 27.54 5.23 13.28
CA ASP A 322 28.32 5.42 12.05
C ASP A 322 27.44 5.88 10.88
N LYS A 323 26.19 5.40 10.80
CA LYS A 323 25.22 5.81 9.78
C LYS A 323 24.57 7.16 10.07
N PHE A 324 24.22 7.40 11.33
CA PHE A 324 23.51 8.59 11.81
C PHE A 324 24.40 9.37 12.77
N ASN A 325 25.49 9.93 12.25
CA ASN A 325 26.51 10.61 13.04
C ASN A 325 25.96 11.74 13.94
N PHE A 326 24.86 12.39 13.55
CA PHE A 326 24.21 13.44 14.33
C PHE A 326 23.76 12.95 15.72
N LEU A 327 23.49 11.65 15.89
CA LEU A 327 23.11 11.04 17.17
C LEU A 327 24.16 11.28 18.27
N THR A 328 25.44 11.41 17.90
CA THR A 328 26.54 11.68 18.85
C THR A 328 26.41 13.00 19.58
N THR A 329 25.64 13.94 19.03
CA THR A 329 25.33 15.24 19.66
C THR A 329 24.03 15.21 20.46
N LYS A 330 23.22 14.14 20.33
CA LYS A 330 21.89 14.01 20.94
C LYS A 330 21.85 13.04 22.11
N CYS A 331 22.76 12.07 22.15
CA CYS A 331 22.85 11.10 23.24
C CYS A 331 24.29 10.59 23.42
N ASN A 332 24.58 9.98 24.57
CA ASN A 332 25.88 9.39 24.83
C ASN A 332 25.98 7.99 24.20
N MET A 333 26.92 7.82 23.25
CA MET A 333 27.11 6.57 22.50
C MET A 333 27.36 5.36 23.41
N GLN A 334 28.24 5.48 24.41
CA GLN A 334 28.59 4.35 25.28
C GLN A 334 27.43 3.98 26.21
N LYS A 335 26.66 4.97 26.70
CA LYS A 335 25.46 4.71 27.50
C LYS A 335 24.38 4.03 26.66
N ALA A 336 24.09 4.52 25.45
CA ALA A 336 23.14 3.89 24.53
C ALA A 336 23.52 2.43 24.23
N ASP A 337 24.80 2.17 24.04
CA ASP A 337 25.33 0.83 23.78
C ASP A 337 25.22 -0.11 25.00
N ASN A 338 25.39 0.40 26.21
CA ASN A 338 25.15 -0.36 27.44
C ASN A 338 23.65 -0.63 27.64
N GLU A 339 22.82 0.39 27.45
CA GLU A 339 21.36 0.32 27.50
C GLU A 339 20.81 -0.72 26.51
N TRP A 340 21.36 -0.78 25.29
CA TRP A 340 21.02 -1.80 24.28
C TRP A 340 21.24 -3.25 24.76
N ARG A 341 22.33 -3.52 25.47
CA ARG A 341 22.57 -4.85 26.05
C ARG A 341 21.65 -5.11 27.24
N ASN A 342 21.44 -4.10 28.07
CA ASN A 342 20.62 -4.23 29.28
C ASN A 342 19.13 -4.46 28.98
N GLN A 343 18.59 -3.92 27.89
CA GLN A 343 17.17 -4.16 27.54
C GLN A 343 16.86 -5.63 27.27
N ALA A 344 17.84 -6.40 26.78
CA ALA A 344 17.69 -7.84 26.54
C ALA A 344 17.54 -8.66 27.83
N LEU A 345 17.81 -8.07 28.99
CA LEU A 345 17.71 -8.70 30.30
C LEU A 345 16.41 -8.36 31.03
N ILE A 346 15.54 -7.52 30.46
CA ILE A 346 14.25 -7.16 31.06
C ILE A 346 13.38 -8.42 31.19
N ASP A 347 12.75 -8.58 32.35
CA ASP A 347 11.87 -9.71 32.68
C ASP A 347 10.58 -9.70 31.84
N LEU A 348 10.12 -10.88 31.42
CA LEU A 348 8.92 -11.06 30.61
C LEU A 348 7.66 -10.44 31.23
N LYS A 349 7.56 -10.41 32.56
CA LYS A 349 6.43 -9.84 33.29
C LYS A 349 6.24 -8.36 33.00
N HIS A 350 7.33 -7.62 32.74
CA HIS A 350 7.26 -6.22 32.34
C HIS A 350 6.51 -6.04 31.00
N PHE A 351 6.69 -7.01 30.11
CA PHE A 351 6.02 -7.03 28.82
C PHE A 351 4.59 -7.59 28.90
N GLY A 352 4.19 -8.17 30.03
CA GLY A 352 2.87 -8.79 30.20
C GLY A 352 2.68 -10.01 29.32
N VAL A 353 3.75 -10.78 29.10
CA VAL A 353 3.76 -12.01 28.30
C VAL A 353 4.33 -13.17 29.13
N GLU A 354 3.96 -14.39 28.77
CA GLU A 354 4.37 -15.58 29.52
C GLU A 354 5.56 -16.31 28.87
N SER A 355 5.85 -16.01 27.61
CA SER A 355 6.92 -16.66 26.85
C SER A 355 7.79 -15.68 26.06
N GLU A 356 9.06 -16.05 25.84
CA GLU A 356 9.97 -15.31 24.95
C GLU A 356 9.46 -15.29 23.50
N GLU A 357 8.73 -16.32 23.06
CA GLU A 357 8.18 -16.37 21.70
C GLU A 357 7.09 -15.32 21.49
N GLU A 358 6.20 -15.13 22.47
CA GLU A 358 5.22 -14.02 22.45
C GLU A 358 5.92 -12.66 22.41
N LEU A 359 6.99 -12.49 23.20
CA LEU A 359 7.76 -11.24 23.24
C LEU A 359 8.40 -10.94 21.88
N LYS A 360 9.01 -11.95 21.26
CA LYS A 360 9.70 -11.82 19.97
C LYS A 360 8.76 -11.53 18.80
N ASN A 361 7.49 -11.93 18.92
CA ASN A 361 6.44 -11.66 17.93
C ASN A 361 5.64 -10.37 18.24
N MET A 362 5.96 -9.65 19.32
CA MET A 362 5.33 -8.39 19.66
C MET A 362 5.60 -7.33 18.56
N PRO A 363 4.63 -6.45 18.22
CA PRO A 363 4.90 -5.32 17.35
C PRO A 363 6.03 -4.42 17.87
N ALA A 364 6.94 -4.02 16.99
CA ALA A 364 8.16 -3.28 17.35
C ALA A 364 7.86 -2.00 18.15
N ASP A 365 6.87 -1.22 17.74
CA ASP A 365 6.46 0.00 18.43
C ASP A 365 5.94 -0.26 19.85
N ILE A 366 5.18 -1.35 20.05
CA ILE A 366 4.69 -1.75 21.38
C ILE A 366 5.85 -2.22 22.25
N TYR A 367 6.73 -3.07 21.71
CA TYR A 367 7.91 -3.56 22.42
C TYR A 367 8.78 -2.41 22.92
N TRP A 368 9.17 -1.50 22.02
CA TRP A 368 10.03 -0.38 22.36
C TRP A 368 9.34 0.62 23.28
N ASN A 369 8.03 0.85 23.14
CA ASN A 369 7.31 1.68 24.10
C ASN A 369 7.40 1.11 25.53
N LYS A 370 7.30 -0.22 25.69
CA LYS A 370 7.45 -0.87 26.99
C LYS A 370 8.88 -0.77 27.54
N VAL A 371 9.91 -0.96 26.70
CA VAL A 371 11.31 -0.80 27.13
C VAL A 371 11.60 0.64 27.55
N LEU A 372 11.27 1.59 26.68
CA LEU A 372 11.67 3.01 26.84
C LEU A 372 10.86 3.73 27.93
N SER A 373 9.68 3.21 28.30
CA SER A 373 8.89 3.76 29.41
C SER A 373 9.38 3.33 30.81
N MET A 374 10.39 2.46 30.89
CA MET A 374 10.94 2.02 32.17
C MET A 374 11.60 3.16 32.94
N LYS A 375 11.29 3.22 34.24
CA LYS A 375 11.83 4.21 35.17
C LYS A 375 12.55 3.56 36.33
N ASP A 376 13.59 4.23 36.81
CA ASP A 376 14.26 3.86 38.05
C ASP A 376 13.39 4.21 39.27
N TYR A 377 13.88 3.88 40.46
CA TYR A 377 13.21 4.17 41.73
C TYR A 377 13.08 5.66 42.05
N HIS A 378 13.79 6.53 41.32
CA HIS A 378 13.69 7.99 41.39
C HIS A 378 12.74 8.57 40.34
N GLY A 379 12.17 7.74 39.47
CA GLY A 379 11.26 8.15 38.40
C GLY A 379 11.95 8.65 37.13
N ASN A 380 13.28 8.50 37.00
CA ASN A 380 14.04 8.83 35.79
C ASN A 380 13.96 7.69 34.78
N PHE A 381 13.96 8.01 33.49
CA PHE A 381 13.97 7.00 32.43
C PHE A 381 15.30 6.24 32.41
N ILE A 382 15.24 4.91 32.38
CA ILE A 382 16.43 4.04 32.41
C ILE A 382 17.14 4.02 31.06
N TYR A 383 16.38 4.15 29.97
CA TYR A 383 16.85 3.96 28.59
C TYR A 383 16.85 5.28 27.79
N GLU A 384 17.20 6.39 28.43
CA GLU A 384 17.14 7.75 27.84
C GLU A 384 18.00 7.90 26.56
N ASN A 385 19.14 7.21 26.47
CA ASN A 385 20.05 7.35 25.32
C ASN A 385 19.61 6.42 24.19
N LEU A 386 19.19 5.21 24.54
CA LEU A 386 18.64 4.23 23.60
C LEU A 386 17.31 4.71 23.01
N GLU A 387 16.50 5.47 23.77
CA GLU A 387 15.27 6.10 23.29
C GLU A 387 15.54 6.95 22.04
N VAL A 388 16.60 7.77 22.06
CA VAL A 388 16.97 8.61 20.91
C VAL A 388 17.33 7.76 19.69
N VAL A 389 18.12 6.70 19.89
CA VAL A 389 18.57 5.80 18.82
C VAL A 389 17.39 5.08 18.18
N ILE A 390 16.56 4.43 18.99
CA ILE A 390 15.41 3.65 18.53
C ILE A 390 14.35 4.56 17.91
N SER A 391 14.12 5.75 18.47
CA SER A 391 13.17 6.72 17.90
C SER A 391 13.54 7.12 16.48
N VAL A 392 14.84 7.35 16.19
CA VAL A 392 15.30 7.64 14.83
C VAL A 392 15.01 6.47 13.89
N LEU A 393 15.29 5.23 14.31
CA LEU A 393 15.07 4.05 13.47
C LEU A 393 13.58 3.79 13.20
N LEU A 394 12.71 3.95 14.21
CA LEU A 394 11.26 3.81 14.07
C LEU A 394 10.65 4.93 13.22
N ALA A 395 11.27 6.11 13.22
CA ALA A 395 10.80 7.27 12.46
C ALA A 395 11.34 7.33 11.02
N VAL A 396 12.20 6.39 10.59
CA VAL A 396 12.57 6.29 9.17
C VAL A 396 11.30 5.99 8.35
N PRO A 397 10.92 6.86 7.41
CA PRO A 397 9.62 6.77 6.78
C PRO A 397 9.53 5.58 5.82
N SER A 398 8.42 4.83 5.88
CA SER A 398 8.21 3.58 5.14
C SER A 398 7.33 3.74 3.88
N SER A 399 6.35 4.63 3.91
CA SER A 399 5.42 4.87 2.81
C SER A 399 4.83 6.28 2.84
N ASN A 400 4.34 6.75 1.71
CA ASN A 400 3.59 8.01 1.58
C ASN A 400 2.10 7.87 1.95
N THR A 401 1.71 6.76 2.60
CA THR A 401 0.30 6.39 2.83
C THR A 401 -0.48 7.45 3.60
N GLU A 402 0.13 8.08 4.63
CA GLU A 402 -0.54 9.15 5.39
C GLU A 402 -0.88 10.36 4.50
N VAL A 403 0.02 10.69 3.57
CA VAL A 403 -0.21 11.77 2.59
C VAL A 403 -1.33 11.37 1.63
N GLU A 404 -1.35 10.12 1.16
CA GLU A 404 -2.43 9.62 0.30
C GLU A 404 -3.79 9.57 1.00
N ARG A 405 -3.82 9.24 2.30
CA ARG A 405 -5.03 9.30 3.14
C ARG A 405 -5.56 10.73 3.23
N LEU A 406 -4.67 11.69 3.48
CA LEU A 406 -5.04 13.11 3.49
C LEU A 406 -5.60 13.56 2.13
N PHE A 407 -4.96 13.19 1.02
CA PHE A 407 -5.47 13.51 -0.31
C PHE A 407 -6.81 12.82 -0.63
N SER A 408 -7.03 11.62 -0.13
CA SER A 408 -8.33 10.93 -0.24
C SER A 408 -9.43 11.71 0.49
N ILE A 409 -9.16 12.15 1.72
CA ILE A 409 -10.07 13.02 2.48
C ILE A 409 -10.30 14.33 1.74
N LEU A 410 -9.24 14.95 1.21
CA LEU A 410 -9.32 16.19 0.44
C LEU A 410 -10.27 16.06 -0.75
N LYS A 411 -10.18 14.97 -1.52
CA LYS A 411 -11.07 14.72 -2.68
C LYS A 411 -12.55 14.63 -2.27
N ASN A 412 -12.83 14.06 -1.10
CA ASN A 412 -14.19 13.99 -0.57
C ASN A 412 -14.72 15.34 -0.06
N VAL A 413 -13.83 16.21 0.43
CA VAL A 413 -14.21 17.56 0.90
C VAL A 413 -14.34 18.53 -0.27
N LYS A 414 -13.36 18.54 -1.17
CA LYS A 414 -13.26 19.41 -2.34
C LYS A 414 -13.77 18.69 -3.59
N THR A 415 -15.09 18.53 -3.64
CA THR A 415 -15.80 18.00 -4.81
C THR A 415 -15.92 19.04 -5.93
N ASP A 416 -16.34 18.64 -7.13
CA ASP A 416 -16.62 19.57 -8.24
C ASP A 416 -17.65 20.64 -7.87
N LYS A 417 -18.64 20.29 -7.05
CA LYS A 417 -19.65 21.22 -6.51
C LYS A 417 -19.13 22.10 -5.36
N ARG A 418 -17.96 21.79 -4.79
CA ARG A 418 -17.32 22.47 -3.65
C ARG A 418 -15.84 22.78 -3.94
N ASN A 419 -15.54 23.24 -5.16
CA ASN A 419 -14.17 23.41 -5.64
C ASN A 419 -13.51 24.76 -5.24
N ARG A 420 -14.26 25.70 -4.65
CA ARG A 420 -13.79 27.04 -4.24
C ARG A 420 -13.66 27.24 -2.71
N LEU A 421 -13.49 26.17 -1.94
CA LEU A 421 -13.28 26.28 -0.49
C LEU A 421 -11.98 27.04 -0.18
N SER A 422 -12.04 27.97 0.78
CA SER A 422 -10.85 28.65 1.31
C SER A 422 -9.97 27.68 2.10
N ASN A 423 -8.69 28.01 2.29
CA ASN A 423 -7.77 27.18 3.06
C ASN A 423 -8.21 27.07 4.54
N GLU A 424 -8.76 28.14 5.11
CA GLU A 424 -9.28 28.19 6.48
C GLU A 424 -10.46 27.23 6.63
N THR A 425 -11.39 27.24 5.66
CA THR A 425 -12.54 26.33 5.66
C THR A 425 -12.10 24.88 5.51
N LEU A 426 -11.14 24.63 4.61
CA LEU A 426 -10.60 23.29 4.40
C LEU A 426 -9.91 22.76 5.66
N ASN A 427 -9.08 23.58 6.30
CA ASN A 427 -8.41 23.26 7.56
C ASN A 427 -9.44 22.98 8.67
N GLY A 428 -10.48 23.80 8.81
CA GLY A 428 -11.55 23.57 9.80
C GLY A 428 -12.27 22.23 9.59
N LEU A 429 -12.55 21.86 8.34
CA LEU A 429 -13.15 20.56 8.00
C LEU A 429 -12.20 19.39 8.29
N PHE A 430 -10.91 19.53 8.00
CA PHE A 430 -9.90 18.54 8.37
C PHE A 430 -9.77 18.39 9.88
N HIS A 431 -9.66 19.48 10.63
CA HIS A 431 -9.60 19.44 12.10
C HIS A 431 -10.83 18.76 12.69
N THR A 432 -12.02 19.09 12.19
CA THR A 432 -13.27 18.45 12.65
C THR A 432 -13.23 16.96 12.38
N LYS A 433 -12.87 16.54 11.16
CA LYS A 433 -12.83 15.12 10.78
C LYS A 433 -11.78 14.34 11.57
N PHE A 434 -10.56 14.86 11.68
CA PHE A 434 -9.50 14.22 12.46
C PHE A 434 -9.82 14.20 13.95
N GLY A 435 -10.44 15.26 14.48
CA GLY A 435 -10.92 15.30 15.86
C GLY A 435 -12.01 14.25 16.13
N MET A 436 -12.97 14.08 15.23
CA MET A 436 -13.98 13.02 15.32
C MET A 436 -13.33 11.62 15.31
N GLN A 437 -12.38 11.39 14.40
CA GLN A 437 -11.64 10.11 14.32
C GLN A 437 -10.83 9.83 15.59
N ALA A 438 -10.12 10.82 16.13
CA ALA A 438 -9.31 10.67 17.33
C ALA A 438 -10.14 10.31 18.58
N ASN A 439 -11.40 10.75 18.62
CA ASN A 439 -12.32 10.49 19.73
C ASN A 439 -13.27 9.30 19.48
N ASN A 440 -13.05 8.51 18.43
CA ASN A 440 -13.98 7.45 17.98
C ASN A 440 -15.45 7.93 17.87
N CYS A 441 -15.63 9.19 17.53
CA CYS A 441 -16.93 9.84 17.50
C CYS A 441 -17.54 9.68 16.11
N SER A 442 -18.56 8.83 15.99
CA SER A 442 -19.34 8.61 14.76
C SER A 442 -20.46 9.64 14.57
N ILE A 443 -20.89 10.30 15.65
CA ILE A 443 -22.00 11.26 15.67
C ILE A 443 -21.53 12.51 16.40
N LEU A 444 -21.35 13.61 15.66
CA LEU A 444 -21.05 14.90 16.25
C LEU A 444 -22.34 15.52 16.79
N GLU A 445 -22.50 15.57 18.12
CA GLU A 445 -23.55 16.38 18.75
C GLU A 445 -23.08 17.83 18.85
N PRO A 446 -23.64 18.77 18.06
CA PRO A 446 -23.19 20.14 18.07
C PRO A 446 -23.58 20.81 19.39
N ASN A 447 -22.60 21.44 20.05
CA ASN A 447 -22.88 22.22 21.25
C ASN A 447 -23.69 23.50 20.93
N SER A 448 -24.20 24.16 21.96
CA SER A 448 -25.01 25.38 21.82
C SER A 448 -24.31 26.50 21.06
N ALA A 449 -22.98 26.62 21.16
CA ALA A 449 -22.19 27.59 20.41
C ALA A 449 -22.16 27.26 18.90
N MET A 450 -21.99 25.99 18.53
CA MET A 450 -22.01 25.55 17.14
C MET A 450 -23.38 25.75 16.49
N ILE A 451 -24.46 25.44 17.23
CA ILE A 451 -25.84 25.68 16.78
C ILE A 451 -26.08 27.18 16.56
N SER A 452 -25.60 28.02 17.49
CA SER A 452 -25.76 29.48 17.40
C SER A 452 -24.98 30.07 16.21
N ALA A 453 -23.74 29.63 15.99
CA ALA A 453 -22.94 30.02 14.84
C ALA A 453 -23.60 29.60 13.51
N ALA A 454 -24.11 28.36 13.42
CA ALA A 454 -24.80 27.88 12.23
C ALA A 454 -26.06 28.71 11.91
N LYS A 455 -26.82 29.10 12.94
CA LYS A 455 -27.98 30.01 12.77
C LYS A 455 -27.56 31.38 12.26
N TYR A 456 -26.48 31.96 12.81
CA TYR A 456 -25.94 33.26 12.39
C TYR A 456 -25.49 33.28 10.92
N TYR A 457 -24.78 32.25 10.47
CA TYR A 457 -24.35 32.17 9.06
C TYR A 457 -25.53 31.95 8.12
N LYS A 458 -26.54 31.15 8.52
CA LYS A 458 -27.74 30.92 7.72
C LYS A 458 -28.59 32.19 7.54
N SER A 459 -28.64 33.07 8.55
CA SER A 459 -29.34 34.36 8.44
C SER A 459 -28.61 35.39 7.59
N ASN A 460 -27.28 35.36 7.57
CA ASN A 460 -26.47 36.30 6.77
C ASN A 460 -26.35 35.89 5.29
N ASP A 461 -26.47 34.60 4.97
CA ASP A 461 -26.48 34.12 3.58
C ASP A 461 -27.82 34.41 2.85
N SER A 462 -28.90 34.67 3.60
CA SER A 462 -30.14 35.21 3.04
C SER A 462 -30.09 36.73 2.78
N ALA A 463 -29.21 37.47 3.46
CA ALA A 463 -29.06 38.91 3.28
C ALA A 463 -28.17 39.27 2.08
N SER A 464 -27.27 38.37 1.66
CA SER A 464 -26.41 38.54 0.49
C SER A 464 -27.12 38.25 -0.85
N LYS A 465 -28.29 37.60 -0.83
CA LYS A 465 -29.12 37.33 -2.02
C LYS A 465 -30.18 38.40 -2.31
N SER A 466 -30.34 39.40 -1.44
CA SER A 466 -31.29 40.51 -1.63
C SER A 466 -30.67 41.79 -2.21
N SER A 467 -29.44 41.71 -2.74
CA SER A 467 -28.76 42.84 -3.37
C SER A 467 -28.21 42.47 -4.76
N VAL A 468 -29.09 42.00 -5.65
CA VAL A 468 -28.89 41.99 -7.11
C VAL A 468 -30.02 42.76 -7.74
#